data_AF-A0A075FWT6-F1
#
_entry.id   AF-A0A075FWT6-F1
#
_cell.length_a   1.000
_cell.length_b   1.000
_cell.length_c   1.000
_cell.angle_alpha   90.00
_cell.angle_beta   90.00
_cell.angle_gamma   90.00
#
_symmetry.space_group_name_H-M   'P 1'
#
loop_
_entity.id
_entity.type
_entity.pdbx_description
1 polymer ?
#
loop_
_entity_poly.entity_id
_entity_poly.type
_entity_poly.pdbx_seq_one_letter_code
_entity_poly.pdbx_strand_id
1 'polypeptide(L)'
;MPDMILKRTVRGMLPYQKNSSGRNAVRDLRVMIGTPANLAGDELPDGHAWGDSSSFERDLPQKFVRLGEISAHLGADSSRWGGDQ
;
A
#
# COMPACT_ATOMS: atom_id res chain seq x y z
N MET A 1 0.69 6.73 9.86
CA MET A 1 0.14 5.39 9.61
C MET A 1 0.76 4.83 8.34
N PRO A 2 1.06 3.52 8.29
CA PRO A 2 1.84 2.92 7.20
C PRO A 2 1.13 2.96 5.84
N ASP A 3 -0.19 2.78 5.83
CA ASP A 3 -1.06 2.98 4.65
C ASP A 3 -0.93 4.39 4.04
N MET A 4 -0.89 5.42 4.88
CA MET A 4 -0.73 6.81 4.45
C MET A 4 0.66 7.10 3.89
N ILE A 5 1.71 6.44 4.41
CA ILE A 5 3.05 6.53 3.83
C ILE A 5 3.03 5.92 2.42
N LEU A 6 2.50 4.70 2.27
CA LEU A 6 2.41 4.02 0.97
C LEU A 6 1.60 4.83 -0.05
N LYS A 7 0.40 5.32 0.33
CA LYS A 7 -0.43 6.15 -0.53
C LYS A 7 0.26 7.45 -0.95
N ARG A 8 1.06 8.05 -0.06
CA ARG A 8 1.83 9.24 -0.39
C ARG A 8 3.01 8.93 -1.33
N THR A 9 3.66 7.79 -1.19
CA THR A 9 4.70 7.32 -2.11
C THR A 9 4.17 7.17 -3.52
N VAL A 10 3.02 6.48 -3.69
CA VAL A 10 2.37 6.33 -5.01
C VAL A 10 1.97 7.69 -5.60
N ARG A 11 1.41 8.59 -4.78
CA ARG A 11 1.08 9.96 -5.21
C ARG A 11 2.31 10.72 -5.75
N GLY A 12 3.50 10.47 -5.20
CA GLY A 12 4.76 11.07 -5.67
C GLY A 12 5.20 10.61 -7.06
N MET A 13 4.72 9.45 -7.51
CA MET A 13 5.00 8.90 -8.85
C MET A 13 4.01 9.41 -9.92
N LEU A 14 2.92 10.05 -9.50
CA LEU A 14 1.87 10.55 -10.38
C LEU A 14 1.95 12.07 -10.54
N PRO A 15 1.46 12.64 -11.66
CA PRO A 15 1.41 14.09 -11.89
C PRO A 15 0.32 14.79 -11.06
N TYR A 16 0.22 14.47 -9.77
CA TYR A 16 -0.84 14.88 -8.85
C TYR A 16 -1.02 16.41 -8.77
N GLN A 17 0.08 17.16 -8.82
CA GLN A 17 0.05 18.63 -8.77
C GLN A 17 -0.16 19.28 -10.15
N LYS A 18 0.04 18.54 -11.25
CA LYS A 18 0.06 19.12 -12.60
C LYS A 18 -1.31 19.13 -13.26
N ASN A 19 -2.10 18.06 -13.10
CA ASN A 19 -3.38 17.92 -13.81
C ASN A 19 -4.43 17.17 -12.99
N SER A 20 -5.68 17.21 -13.46
CA SER A 20 -6.80 16.48 -12.87
C SER A 20 -6.65 14.97 -13.03
N SER A 21 -6.03 14.50 -14.11
CA SER A 21 -5.80 13.07 -14.35
C SER A 21 -5.00 12.41 -13.21
N GLY A 22 -3.89 13.02 -12.78
CA GLY A 22 -3.10 12.52 -11.65
C GLY A 22 -3.86 12.55 -10.33
N ARG A 23 -4.73 13.55 -10.12
CA ARG A 23 -5.61 13.60 -8.94
C ARG A 23 -6.67 12.51 -8.95
N ASN A 24 -7.27 12.26 -10.12
CA ASN A 24 -8.27 11.22 -10.31
C ASN A 24 -7.67 9.83 -10.09
N ALA A 25 -6.49 9.54 -10.66
CA ALA A 25 -5.80 8.27 -10.44
C ALA A 25 -5.53 7.98 -8.95
N VAL A 26 -5.10 8.99 -8.18
CA VAL A 26 -4.89 8.83 -6.72
C VAL A 26 -6.20 8.68 -5.95
N ARG A 27 -7.29 9.26 -6.46
CA ARG A 27 -8.64 9.13 -5.88
C ARG A 27 -9.16 7.71 -6.00
N ASP A 28 -8.88 7.07 -7.12
CA ASP A 28 -9.34 5.71 -7.42
C ASP A 28 -8.49 4.64 -6.69
N LEU A 29 -7.31 5.01 -6.19
CA LEU A 29 -6.46 4.15 -5.37
C LEU A 29 -6.98 4.00 -3.92
N ARG A 30 -7.22 2.75 -3.50
CA ARG A 30 -7.46 2.35 -2.12
C ARG A 30 -6.26 1.62 -1.54
N VAL A 31 -5.88 1.99 -0.32
CA VAL A 31 -4.77 1.38 0.43
C VAL A 31 -5.31 1.03 1.81
N MET A 32 -5.09 -0.21 2.24
CA MET A 32 -5.55 -0.72 3.53
C MET A 32 -4.43 -1.52 4.20
N ILE A 33 -4.49 -1.64 5.52
CA ILE A 33 -3.56 -2.47 6.29
C ILE A 33 -4.24 -3.80 6.57
N GLY A 34 -3.58 -4.90 6.25
CA GLY A 34 -4.17 -6.25 6.25
C GLY A 34 -5.07 -6.48 5.03
N THR A 35 -5.79 -7.60 5.05
CA THR A 35 -6.69 -8.00 3.96
C THR A 35 -8.14 -7.77 4.40
N PRO A 36 -8.94 -6.99 3.66
CA PRO A 36 -10.34 -6.77 4.02
C PRO A 36 -11.16 -8.05 3.81
N ALA A 37 -12.26 -8.20 4.55
CA ALA A 37 -13.08 -9.42 4.51
C ALA A 37 -13.61 -9.78 3.11
N ASN A 38 -13.89 -8.76 2.27
CA ASN A 38 -14.37 -8.96 0.90
C ASN A 38 -13.27 -9.40 -0.09
N LEU A 39 -12.01 -9.48 0.35
CA LEU A 39 -10.87 -9.96 -0.44
C LEU A 39 -10.05 -11.01 0.34
N ALA A 40 -10.61 -11.56 1.43
CA ALA A 40 -9.91 -12.50 2.31
C ALA A 40 -9.89 -13.95 1.78
N GLY A 41 -10.61 -14.22 0.69
CA GLY A 41 -10.55 -15.50 -0.02
C GLY A 41 -9.43 -15.53 -1.06
N ASP A 42 -9.23 -16.71 -1.66
CA ASP A 42 -8.19 -16.90 -2.68
C ASP A 42 -8.56 -16.26 -4.04
N GLU A 43 -9.85 -16.01 -4.28
CA GLU A 43 -10.37 -15.50 -5.54
C GLU A 43 -10.80 -14.03 -5.45
N LEU A 44 -10.49 -13.27 -6.50
CA LEU A 44 -10.97 -11.90 -6.65
C LEU A 44 -12.46 -11.87 -7.04
N PRO A 45 -13.21 -10.81 -6.69
CA PRO A 45 -14.58 -10.65 -7.14
C PRO A 45 -14.70 -10.62 -8.67
N ASP A 46 -15.88 -11.01 -9.18
CA ASP A 46 -16.16 -11.03 -10.62
C ASP A 46 -15.76 -9.72 -11.32
N GLY A 47 -15.12 -9.86 -12.49
CA GLY A 47 -14.66 -8.74 -13.30
C GLY A 47 -13.36 -8.07 -12.81
N HIS A 48 -12.69 -8.64 -11.80
CA HIS A 48 -11.39 -8.16 -11.32
C HIS A 48 -10.28 -9.14 -11.69
N ALA A 49 -9.10 -8.60 -11.95
CA ALA A 49 -7.91 -9.39 -12.27
C ALA A 49 -6.69 -8.81 -11.55
N TRP A 50 -5.75 -9.68 -11.19
CA TRP A 50 -4.44 -9.27 -10.72
C TRP A 50 -3.66 -8.59 -11.85
N GLY A 51 -2.91 -7.55 -11.50
CA GLY A 51 -1.97 -6.93 -12.44
C GLY A 51 -0.72 -7.79 -12.62
N ASP A 52 -0.03 -7.61 -13.76
CA ASP A 52 1.25 -8.25 -14.01
C ASP A 52 2.37 -7.65 -13.12
N SER A 53 2.95 -8.48 -12.26
CA SER A 53 4.05 -8.13 -11.35
C SER A 53 5.44 -8.50 -11.87
N SER A 54 5.53 -9.24 -12.97
CA SER A 54 6.78 -9.85 -13.45
C SER A 54 7.91 -8.84 -13.66
N SER A 55 7.58 -7.61 -14.07
CA SER A 55 8.55 -6.54 -14.32
C SER A 55 9.27 -6.02 -13.06
N PHE A 56 8.75 -6.29 -11.87
CA PHE A 56 9.30 -5.78 -10.61
C PHE A 56 9.42 -6.85 -9.50
N GLU A 57 9.16 -8.11 -9.80
CA GLU A 57 9.41 -9.23 -8.88
C GLU A 57 10.92 -9.39 -8.62
N ARG A 58 11.29 -9.38 -7.34
CA ARG A 58 12.66 -9.50 -6.85
C ARG A 58 12.64 -10.18 -5.49
N ASP A 59 13.67 -10.96 -5.21
CA ASP A 59 13.87 -11.56 -3.88
C ASP A 59 14.06 -10.50 -2.80
N LEU A 60 13.69 -10.83 -1.56
CA LEU A 60 13.95 -9.94 -0.44
C LEU A 60 15.46 -9.70 -0.27
N PRO A 61 15.88 -8.43 -0.13
CA PRO A 61 17.29 -8.13 0.07
C PRO A 61 17.76 -8.60 1.45
N GLN A 62 19.08 -8.80 1.59
CA GLN A 62 19.70 -9.21 2.87
C GLN A 62 19.45 -8.23 4.02
N LYS A 63 19.19 -6.96 3.73
CA LYS A 63 18.87 -5.92 4.72
C LYS A 63 17.64 -5.16 4.27
N PHE A 64 16.58 -5.19 5.10
CA PHE A 64 15.34 -4.46 4.89
C PHE A 64 14.77 -4.01 6.24
N VAL A 65 13.76 -3.14 6.18
CA VAL A 65 12.98 -2.68 7.33
C VAL A 65 11.50 -2.73 6.95
N ARG A 66 10.62 -3.04 7.89
CA ARG A 66 9.18 -3.06 7.61
C ARG A 66 8.60 -1.66 7.71
N LEU A 67 7.65 -1.35 6.83
CA LEU A 67 6.98 -0.05 6.84
C LEU A 67 6.21 0.20 8.15
N GLY A 68 5.68 -0.86 8.77
CA GLY A 68 5.03 -0.80 10.07
C GLY A 68 5.98 -0.35 11.18
N GLU A 69 7.22 -0.86 11.21
CA GLU A 69 8.27 -0.48 12.18
C GLU A 69 8.64 0.99 12.03
N ILE A 70 8.85 1.46 10.79
CA ILE A 70 9.08 2.88 10.50
C ILE A 70 7.91 3.73 11.04
N SER A 71 6.67 3.32 10.76
CA SER A 71 5.50 4.07 11.21
C SER A 71 5.40 4.12 12.73
N ALA A 72 5.73 3.04 13.45
CA ALA A 72 5.73 2.99 14.90
C ALA A 72 6.81 3.92 15.49
N HIS A 73 8.02 3.91 14.94
CA HIS A 73 9.12 4.80 15.37
C HIS A 73 8.80 6.29 15.15
N LEU A 74 7.95 6.60 14.16
CA LEU A 74 7.45 7.96 13.92
C LEU A 74 6.27 8.34 14.83
N GLY A 75 5.89 7.50 15.79
CA GLY A 75 4.85 7.76 16.80
C GLY A 75 3.44 7.35 16.40
N ALA A 76 3.27 6.50 15.37
CA ALA A 76 1.95 5.94 15.07
C ALA A 76 1.62 4.76 15.99
N ASP A 77 0.37 4.70 16.45
CA ASP A 77 -0.16 3.64 17.29
C ASP A 77 -0.15 2.28 16.57
N SER A 78 0.76 1.38 16.97
CA SER A 78 1.03 0.08 16.37
C SER A 78 -0.04 -0.98 16.67
N SER A 79 -0.91 -0.75 17.67
CA SER A 79 -1.99 -1.68 18.04
C SER A 79 -2.97 -1.91 16.88
N ARG A 80 -3.03 -0.96 15.94
CA ARG A 80 -3.93 -0.98 14.78
C ARG A 80 -3.58 -2.01 13.70
N TRP A 81 -2.36 -2.52 13.68
CA TRP A 81 -1.92 -3.49 12.66
C TRP A 81 -1.08 -4.63 13.21
N GLY A 82 -1.18 -4.88 14.52
CA GLY A 82 -0.47 -5.97 15.19
C GLY A 82 1.04 -5.77 15.23
N GLY A 83 1.53 -4.53 15.33
CA GLY A 83 2.95 -4.32 15.58
C GLY A 83 3.34 -4.88 16.95
N ASP A 84 4.43 -5.64 17.00
CA ASP A 84 5.04 -6.14 18.25
C ASP A 84 5.10 -5.00 19.29
N GLN A 85 4.55 -5.27 20.47
CA GLN A 85 4.84 -4.50 21.68
C GLN A 85 6.18 -4.97 22.26
#